data_AF-A0AAE6WKK0-F1
#
_entry.id   AF-A0AAE6WKK0-F1
#
_cell.length_a   1.000
_cell.length_b   1.000
_cell.length_c   1.000
_cell.angle_alpha   90.00
_cell.angle_beta   90.00
_cell.angle_gamma   90.00
#
_symmetry.space_group_name_H-M   'P 1'
#
loop_
_entity.id
_entity.type
_entity.pdbx_description
1 polymer ?
#
loop_
_entity_poly.entity_id
_entity_poly.type
_entity_poly.pdbx_seq_one_letter_code
_entity_poly.pdbx_strand_id
1 'polypeptide(L)'
;MLAQEMGMVLTKHAEVMDAKRWANLIEQMEKKGLYVVIETDTNCRMLSPLGGLMPMPSKNQQLTVLTEEELLAKGLDIGHHIVKKQVDVASGS
;
A
#
# COMPACT_ATOMS: atom_id res chain seq x y z
N MET A 1 -11.60 6.13 10.11
CA MET A 1 -11.29 7.53 9.72
C MET A 1 -9.78 7.77 9.61
N LEU A 2 -8.99 7.55 10.67
CA LEU A 2 -7.55 7.88 10.67
C LEU A 2 -6.74 7.16 9.56
N ALA A 3 -7.00 5.88 9.30
CA ALA A 3 -6.27 5.08 8.32
C ALA A 3 -6.50 5.54 6.86
N GLN A 4 -7.74 5.92 6.52
CA GLN A 4 -8.06 6.47 5.20
C GLN A 4 -7.40 7.82 4.95
N GLU A 5 -7.41 8.72 5.94
CA GLU A 5 -6.71 10.01 5.86
C GLU A 5 -5.20 9.82 5.70
N MET A 6 -4.62 8.86 6.44
CA MET A 6 -3.22 8.47 6.31
C MET A 6 -2.88 7.95 4.90
N GLY A 7 -3.76 7.15 4.28
CA GLY A 7 -3.60 6.66 2.91
C GLY A 7 -3.57 7.78 1.86
N MET A 8 -4.43 8.80 2.01
CA MET A 8 -4.42 9.97 1.13
C MET A 8 -3.15 10.82 1.25
N VAL A 9 -2.67 11.01 2.48
CA VAL A 9 -1.40 11.73 2.75
C VAL A 9 -0.22 10.96 2.18
N LEU A 10 -0.17 9.65 2.41
CA LEU A 10 0.84 8.75 1.83
C LEU A 10 0.88 8.84 0.30
N THR A 11 -0.28 8.78 -0.36
CA THR A 11 -0.36 8.87 -1.83
C THR A 11 0.20 10.19 -2.35
N LYS A 12 -0.11 11.32 -1.68
CA LYS A 12 0.42 12.65 -2.07
C LYS A 12 1.93 12.80 -1.88
N HIS A 13 2.49 12.14 -0.87
CA HIS A 13 3.91 12.30 -0.53
C HIS A 13 4.80 11.17 -1.04
N ALA A 14 4.23 10.09 -1.60
CA ALA A 14 4.97 8.96 -2.15
C ALA A 14 5.97 9.39 -3.26
N GLU A 15 5.61 10.38 -4.08
CA GLU A 15 6.45 10.87 -5.18
C GLU A 15 7.74 11.59 -4.72
N VAL A 16 7.74 12.14 -3.50
CA VAL A 16 8.86 12.89 -2.91
C VAL A 16 9.57 12.13 -1.79
N MET A 17 9.17 10.88 -1.55
CA MET A 17 9.72 10.08 -0.45
C MET A 17 10.94 9.27 -0.92
N ASP A 18 12.07 9.49 -0.26
CA ASP A 18 13.24 8.64 -0.45
C ASP A 18 13.02 7.24 0.17
N ALA A 19 13.78 6.25 -0.30
CA ALA A 19 13.64 4.85 0.12
C ALA A 19 13.85 4.65 1.65
N LYS A 20 14.66 5.50 2.29
CA LYS A 20 14.95 5.39 3.73
C LYS A 20 13.78 5.91 4.57
N ARG A 21 13.15 7.00 4.15
CA ARG A 21 11.94 7.54 4.77
C ARG A 21 10.76 6.59 4.60
N TRP A 22 10.63 5.98 3.42
CA TRP A 22 9.62 4.96 3.17
C TRP A 22 9.78 3.76 4.09
N ALA A 23 10.99 3.19 4.20
CA ALA A 23 11.26 2.07 5.08
C ALA A 23 10.94 2.37 6.55
N ASN A 24 11.34 3.56 7.04
CA ASN A 24 11.05 3.99 8.41
C ASN A 24 9.52 4.17 8.63
N LEU A 25 8.82 4.71 7.65
CA LEU A 25 7.37 4.88 7.72
C LEU A 25 6.66 3.53 7.82
N ILE A 26 7.03 2.57 6.98
CA ILE A 26 6.50 1.20 7.01
C ILE A 26 6.74 0.55 8.37
N GLU A 27 7.96 0.62 8.89
CA GLU A 27 8.29 0.07 10.22
C GLU A 27 7.48 0.72 11.35
N GLN A 28 7.23 2.04 11.28
CA GLN A 28 6.40 2.73 12.27
C GLN A 28 4.91 2.38 12.17
N MET A 29 4.42 2.08 10.96
CA MET A 29 3.04 1.65 10.75
C MET A 29 2.83 0.25 11.29
N GLU A 30 3.76 -0.67 11.02
CA GLU A 30 3.72 -2.03 11.53
C GLU A 30 3.73 -2.06 13.07
N LYS A 31 4.55 -1.23 13.73
CA LYS A 31 4.54 -1.05 15.20
C LYS A 31 3.21 -0.56 15.77
N LYS A 32 2.34 0.02 14.94
CA LYS A 32 1.02 0.53 15.31
C LYS A 32 -0.11 -0.40 14.86
N GLY A 33 0.18 -1.58 14.33
CA GLY A 33 -0.82 -2.50 13.77
C GLY A 33 -1.50 -1.94 12.52
N LEU A 34 -0.79 -1.08 11.77
CA LEU A 34 -1.27 -0.46 10.54
C LEU A 34 -0.46 -0.97 9.36
N TYR A 35 -1.17 -1.34 8.30
CA TYR A 35 -0.58 -2.00 7.14
C TYR A 35 -0.96 -1.26 5.87
N VAL A 36 -0.01 -1.18 4.96
CA VAL A 36 -0.19 -0.49 3.68
C VAL A 36 -0.52 -1.53 2.63
N VAL A 37 -1.66 -1.33 1.96
CA VAL A 37 -2.05 -2.07 0.77
C VAL A 37 -2.00 -1.13 -0.41
N ILE A 38 -1.19 -1.50 -1.40
CA ILE A 38 -1.00 -0.74 -2.63
C ILE A 38 -1.72 -1.49 -3.74
N GLU A 39 -2.79 -0.92 -4.24
CA GLU A 39 -3.53 -1.44 -5.38
C GLU A 39 -2.98 -0.79 -6.65
N THR A 40 -2.48 -1.61 -7.58
CA THR A 40 -1.84 -1.12 -8.81
C THR A 40 -2.14 -2.04 -9.99
N ASP A 41 -2.32 -1.47 -11.17
CA ASP A 41 -2.47 -2.20 -12.44
C ASP A 41 -1.14 -2.70 -13.01
N THR A 42 -0.05 -2.06 -12.59
CA THR A 42 1.34 -2.34 -12.98
C THR A 42 2.04 -3.27 -11.99
N ASN A 43 3.00 -4.07 -12.47
CA ASN A 43 3.85 -4.95 -11.63
C ASN A 43 4.84 -4.15 -10.75
N CYS A 44 4.44 -3.05 -10.13
CA CYS A 44 5.23 -2.04 -9.41
C CYS A 44 5.92 -2.55 -8.12
N ARG A 45 6.60 -3.69 -8.21
CA ARG A 45 7.54 -4.20 -7.23
C ARG A 45 8.91 -3.67 -7.61
N MET A 46 9.28 -2.50 -7.09
CA MET A 46 10.71 -2.23 -6.90
C MET A 46 11.09 -2.82 -5.55
N LEU A 47 12.07 -3.73 -5.56
CA LEU A 47 12.86 -4.01 -4.37
C LEU A 47 13.58 -2.70 -4.04
N SER A 48 13.25 -2.11 -2.89
CA SER A 48 14.02 -1.00 -2.34
C SER A 48 15.51 -1.41 -2.30
N PRO A 49 16.46 -0.48 -2.54
CA PRO A 49 17.89 -0.73 -2.32
C PRO A 49 18.22 -1.19 -0.88
N LEU A 50 17.30 -0.97 0.06
CA LEU A 50 17.40 -1.35 1.46
C LEU A 50 16.61 -2.64 1.79
N GLY A 51 16.01 -3.30 0.80
CA GLY A 51 15.02 -4.35 0.99
C GLY A 51 13.64 -3.77 1.31
N GLY A 52 12.58 -4.46 0.87
CA GLY A 52 11.18 -4.07 1.11
C GLY A 52 10.43 -3.52 -0.11
N LEU A 53 9.11 -3.41 0.04
CA LEU A 53 8.16 -2.97 -0.99
C LEU A 53 8.23 -1.45 -1.12
N MET A 54 8.53 -0.92 -2.31
CA MET A 54 8.43 0.52 -2.59
C MET A 54 7.43 0.75 -3.74
N PRO A 55 6.41 1.62 -3.56
CA PRO A 55 5.55 2.03 -4.67
C PRO A 55 6.39 2.80 -5.70
N MET A 56 6.38 2.30 -6.93
CA MET A 56 6.79 3.08 -8.10
C MET A 56 5.69 4.11 -8.37
N PRO A 57 5.94 5.43 -8.36
CA PRO A 57 4.91 6.41 -8.66
C PRO A 57 4.28 6.11 -10.04
N SER A 58 3.04 5.65 -10.01
CA SER A 58 2.24 5.31 -11.19
C SER A 58 0.91 6.05 -11.08
N LYS A 59 0.44 6.59 -12.21
CA LYS A 59 -0.77 7.41 -12.29
C LYS A 59 -2.03 6.69 -11.80
N ASN A 60 -2.00 5.37 -11.67
CA ASN A 60 -3.15 4.52 -11.34
C ASN A 60 -3.00 3.77 -10.01
N GLN A 61 -2.09 4.21 -9.13
CA GLN A 61 -1.92 3.58 -7.81
C GLN A 61 -2.87 4.15 -6.78
N GLN A 62 -3.40 3.25 -5.94
CA GLN A 62 -4.15 3.60 -4.76
C GLN A 62 -3.46 3.00 -3.53
N LEU A 63 -3.02 3.86 -2.61
CA LEU A 63 -2.54 3.41 -1.31
C LEU A 63 -3.66 3.49 -0.29
N THR A 64 -3.90 2.37 0.36
CA THR A 64 -4.85 2.24 1.47
C THR A 64 -4.09 1.78 2.70
N VAL A 65 -4.38 2.38 3.85
CA VAL A 65 -3.89 1.89 5.14
C VAL A 65 -5.03 1.12 5.80
N LEU A 66 -4.73 -0.07 6.28
CA LEU A 66 -5.68 -1.00 6.88
C LEU A 66 -5.17 -1.50 8.23
N THR A 67 -6.09 -1.89 9.11
CA THR A 67 -5.78 -2.64 10.33
C THR A 67 -5.63 -4.14 10.04
N GLU A 68 -5.14 -4.91 11.02
CA GLU A 68 -5.11 -6.38 10.94
C GLU A 68 -6.48 -6.98 10.61
N GLU A 69 -7.53 -6.49 11.28
CA GLU A 69 -8.91 -6.95 11.09
C GLU A 69 -9.39 -6.67 9.65
N GLU A 70 -9.07 -5.49 9.12
CA GLU A 70 -9.44 -5.09 7.76
C GLU A 70 -8.66 -5.86 6.69
N LEU A 71 -7.40 -6.24 6.96
CA LEU A 71 -6.62 -7.13 6.10
C LEU A 71 -7.24 -8.53 6.03
N LEU A 72 -7.54 -9.11 7.19
CA LEU A 72 -8.15 -10.43 7.30
C LEU A 72 -9.53 -10.46 6.64
N ALA A 73 -10.33 -9.39 6.80
CA ALA A 73 -11.61 -9.24 6.11
C ALA A 73 -11.48 -9.19 4.57
N LYS A 74 -10.34 -8.73 4.06
CA LYS A 74 -9.99 -8.76 2.63
C LYS A 74 -9.31 -10.07 2.19
N GLY A 75 -9.12 -11.03 3.09
CA GLY A 75 -8.43 -12.30 2.81
C GLY A 75 -6.92 -12.14 2.61
N LEU A 76 -6.32 -11.09 3.18
CA LEU A 76 -4.88 -10.84 3.17
C LEU A 76 -4.27 -11.24 4.51
N ASP A 77 -3.07 -11.81 4.46
CA ASP A 77 -2.27 -12.07 5.67
C ASP A 77 -1.84 -10.76 6.34
N ILE A 78 -1.46 -10.82 7.62
CA ILE A 78 -0.97 -9.66 8.35
C ILE A 78 0.37 -9.21 7.74
N GLY A 79 0.40 -8.01 7.17
CA GLY A 79 1.59 -7.46 6.52
C GLY A 79 1.27 -6.39 5.47
N HIS A 80 2.32 -5.78 4.93
CA HIS A 80 2.19 -4.82 3.83
C HIS A 80 2.06 -5.56 2.49
N HIS A 81 1.12 -5.12 1.65
CA HIS A 81 0.80 -5.82 0.41
C HIS A 81 0.87 -4.90 -0.81
N ILE A 82 1.33 -5.45 -1.93
CA ILE A 82 1.08 -4.89 -3.26
C ILE A 82 0.18 -5.86 -3.98
N VAL A 83 -1.06 -5.45 -4.19
CA VAL A 83 -2.08 -6.25 -4.87
C VAL A 83 -2.36 -5.67 -6.25
N LYS A 84 -2.67 -6.55 -7.19
CA LYS A 84 -3.12 -6.10 -8.50
C LYS A 84 -4.50 -5.48 -8.33
N LYS A 85 -4.71 -4.28 -8.86
CA LYS A 85 -6.04 -3.67 -8.92
C LYS A 85 -6.94 -4.67 -9.64
N GLN A 86 -7.92 -5.23 -8.94
CA GLN A 86 -8.96 -6.01 -9.60
C GLN A 86 -9.67 -5.02 -10.53
N VAL A 87 -9.48 -5.20 -11.83
CA VAL A 87 -10.45 -4.66 -12.79
C VAL A 87 -11.73 -5.38 -12.40
N ASP A 88 -12.73 -4.66 -11.92
CA ASP A 88 -14.08 -5.18 -11.90
C ASP A 88 -14.39 -5.63 -13.32
N VAL A 89 -14.19 -6.92 -13.60
CA VAL A 89 -14.84 -7.56 -14.71
C VAL A 89 -16.28 -7.58 -14.25
N ALA A 90 -16.99 -6.50 -14.55
CA ALA A 90 -18.44 -6.47 -14.46
C ALA A 90 -18.90 -7.74 -15.16
N SER A 91 -19.41 -8.68 -14.36
CA SER A 91 -20.20 -9.80 -14.82
C SER A 91 -21.42 -9.23 -15.53
N GLY A 92 -21.25 -8.85 -16.79
CA GLY A 92 -22.31 -8.52 -17.72
C GLY A 92 -22.61 -9.78 -18.51
N SER A 93 -23.60 -10.50 -18.01
CA SER A 93 -24.26 -11.64 -18.66
C SER A 93 -25.00 -11.23 -19.92
#